data_AF-A0A2V5Q6U7-F1
#
_entry.id   AF-A0A2V5Q6U7-F1
#
_cell.length_a   1.000
_cell.length_b   1.000
_cell.length_c   1.000
_cell.angle_alpha   90.00
_cell.angle_beta   90.00
_cell.angle_gamma   90.00
#
_symmetry.space_group_name_H-M   'P 1'
#
loop_
_entity.id
_entity.type
_entity.pdbx_description
1 polymer ?
#
loop_
_entity_poly.entity_id
_entity_poly.type
_entity_poly.pdbx_seq_one_letter_code
_entity_poly.pdbx_strand_id
1 'polypeptide(L)'
;MGDTTPIYGDDAEMNAAMEEARRARHGLRIELQRPGARSRLIAILLACAAMLQPNALFADTIPVRHTEGLIHGFLVVRTLEGKALADGQMTQDARGDRVTNHLIFRFKDGSIYEDTTIY
;
A
#
# COMPACT_ATOMS: atom_id res chain seq x y z
N MET A 1 68.31 33.41 -68.81
CA MET A 1 69.32 32.62 -68.08
C MET A 1 69.34 33.14 -66.66
N GLY A 2 68.94 32.33 -65.68
CA GLY A 2 68.95 32.70 -64.26
C GLY A 2 67.74 32.15 -63.50
N ASP A 3 67.77 30.86 -63.22
CA ASP A 3 66.96 30.21 -62.18
C ASP A 3 67.44 30.70 -60.81
N THR A 4 66.53 31.23 -60.01
CA THR A 4 66.72 31.42 -58.57
C THR A 4 65.39 31.14 -57.90
N THR A 5 65.15 29.88 -57.57
CA THR A 5 64.11 29.49 -56.62
C THR A 5 64.60 29.75 -55.20
N PRO A 6 63.94 30.58 -54.36
CA PRO A 6 64.16 30.58 -52.93
C PRO A 6 63.07 29.76 -52.23
N ILE A 7 63.47 28.58 -51.76
CA ILE A 7 63.23 28.04 -50.41
C ILE A 7 62.50 28.99 -49.45
N TYR A 8 61.16 28.92 -49.40
CA TYR A 8 60.38 29.28 -48.23
C TYR A 8 59.55 28.06 -47.85
N GLY A 9 60.00 27.39 -46.79
CA GLY A 9 59.36 26.20 -46.27
C GLY A 9 58.07 26.58 -45.54
N ASP A 10 56.98 26.01 -46.01
CA ASP A 10 56.08 25.20 -45.19
C ASP A 10 55.55 25.81 -43.88
N ASP A 11 55.28 27.10 -43.94
CA ASP A 11 54.47 27.87 -43.01
C ASP A 11 53.02 27.36 -42.95
N ALA A 12 52.57 26.67 -44.00
CA ALA A 12 51.27 26.01 -44.04
C ALA A 12 51.23 24.75 -43.16
N GLU A 13 52.19 23.81 -43.28
CA GLU A 13 52.18 22.62 -42.41
C GLU A 13 52.49 22.97 -40.96
N MET A 14 53.35 23.96 -40.70
CA MET A 14 53.64 24.38 -39.33
C MET A 14 52.43 25.04 -38.65
N ASN A 15 51.64 25.83 -39.39
CA ASN A 15 50.38 26.38 -38.89
C ASN A 15 49.30 25.30 -38.74
N ALA A 16 49.24 24.32 -39.65
CA ALA A 16 48.31 23.21 -39.58
C ALA A 16 48.59 22.29 -38.38
N ALA A 17 49.86 21.94 -38.14
CA ALA A 17 50.29 21.15 -36.99
C ALA A 17 50.06 21.89 -35.67
N MET A 18 50.21 23.21 -35.65
CA MET A 18 49.93 24.03 -34.47
C MET A 18 48.42 24.14 -34.20
N GLU A 19 47.60 24.20 -35.24
CA GLU A 19 46.13 24.15 -35.17
C GLU A 19 45.62 22.78 -34.70
N GLU A 20 46.18 21.69 -35.20
CA GLU A 20 45.85 20.34 -34.73
C GLU A 20 46.26 20.14 -33.27
N ALA A 21 47.42 20.63 -32.86
CA ALA A 21 47.86 20.62 -31.47
C ALA A 21 46.97 21.48 -30.56
N ARG A 22 46.40 22.58 -31.09
CA ARG A 22 45.45 23.45 -30.37
C ARG A 22 44.07 22.80 -30.24
N ARG A 23 43.64 22.03 -31.25
CA ARG A 23 42.39 21.26 -31.24
C ARG A 23 42.48 20.02 -30.33
N ALA A 24 43.60 19.31 -30.34
CA ALA A 24 43.83 18.13 -29.51
C ALA A 24 43.90 18.47 -28.01
N ARG A 25 44.43 19.64 -27.64
CA ARG A 25 44.49 20.15 -26.26
C ARG A 25 43.12 20.60 -25.71
N HIS A 26 42.13 20.79 -26.56
CA HIS A 26 40.75 21.09 -26.18
C HIS A 26 39.82 19.87 -26.29
N GLY A 27 40.37 18.67 -26.46
CA GLY A 27 39.77 17.50 -25.87
C GLY A 27 39.79 17.62 -24.34
N LEU A 28 38.94 16.83 -23.69
CA LEU A 28 39.09 16.39 -22.30
C LEU A 28 38.45 17.25 -21.21
N ARG A 29 37.16 17.56 -21.33
CA ARG A 29 36.33 17.69 -20.12
C ARG A 29 34.90 17.19 -20.29
N ILE A 30 34.58 16.24 -19.40
CA ILE A 30 33.29 16.02 -18.74
C ILE A 30 32.35 14.99 -19.39
N GLU A 31 32.49 13.77 -18.86
CA GLU A 31 31.47 13.02 -18.11
C GLU A 31 30.16 12.61 -18.78
N LEU A 32 29.77 11.36 -18.48
CA LEU A 32 28.42 10.80 -18.45
C LEU A 32 27.31 11.84 -18.18
N GLN A 33 26.85 12.55 -19.19
CA GLN A 33 25.71 13.46 -19.02
C GLN A 33 24.94 13.64 -20.32
N ARG A 34 24.33 12.56 -20.84
CA ARG A 34 23.20 12.72 -21.76
C ARG A 34 21.96 13.08 -20.92
N PRO A 35 21.49 14.33 -20.91
CA PRO A 35 20.35 14.77 -20.08
C PRO A 35 19.08 13.92 -20.33
N GLY A 36 18.96 13.30 -21.50
CA GLY A 36 17.87 12.41 -21.85
C GLY A 36 17.84 11.06 -21.12
N ALA A 37 18.97 10.51 -20.66
CA ALA A 37 18.99 9.20 -20.01
C ALA A 37 18.45 9.24 -18.57
N ARG A 38 18.85 10.27 -17.81
CA ARG A 38 18.33 10.53 -16.45
C ARG A 38 16.85 10.91 -16.50
N SER A 39 16.47 11.74 -17.47
CA SER A 39 15.06 12.12 -17.69
C SER A 39 14.18 10.89 -18.00
N ARG A 40 14.65 9.96 -18.84
CA ARG A 40 13.92 8.71 -19.14
C ARG A 40 13.77 7.81 -17.92
N LEU A 41 14.82 7.64 -17.11
CA LEU A 41 14.74 6.86 -15.88
C LEU A 41 13.76 7.47 -14.88
N ILE A 42 13.76 8.78 -14.73
CA ILE A 42 12.79 9.49 -13.87
C ILE A 42 11.37 9.28 -14.41
N ALA A 43 11.16 9.40 -15.72
CA ALA A 43 9.84 9.17 -16.33
C ALA A 43 9.34 7.73 -16.11
N ILE A 44 10.23 6.73 -16.22
CA ILE A 44 9.89 5.33 -15.97
C ILE A 44 9.56 5.12 -14.49
N LEU A 45 10.35 5.66 -13.57
CA LEU A 45 10.10 5.55 -12.13
C LEU A 45 8.77 6.21 -11.74
N LEU A 46 8.46 7.37 -12.31
CA LEU A 46 7.17 8.05 -12.11
C LEU A 46 6.02 7.22 -12.67
N ALA A 47 6.17 6.63 -13.86
CA ALA A 47 5.16 5.74 -14.43
C ALA A 47 4.93 4.50 -13.56
N CYS A 48 6.01 3.86 -13.10
CA CYS A 48 5.92 2.72 -12.18
C CYS A 48 5.25 3.13 -10.85
N ALA A 49 5.63 4.25 -10.25
CA ALA A 49 5.03 4.73 -9.01
C ALA A 49 3.53 5.07 -9.18
N ALA A 50 3.13 5.57 -10.34
CA ALA A 50 1.74 5.82 -10.67
C ALA A 50 0.94 4.51 -10.87
N MET A 51 1.57 3.46 -11.39
CA MET A 51 0.94 2.14 -11.55
C MET A 51 0.83 1.37 -10.23
N LEU A 52 1.73 1.62 -9.27
CA LEU A 52 1.76 0.94 -7.96
C LEU A 52 0.95 1.68 -6.87
N GLN A 53 0.02 2.56 -7.25
CA GLN A 53 -0.84 3.22 -6.27
C GLN A 53 -1.68 2.17 -5.51
N PRO A 54 -1.55 2.07 -4.16
CA PRO A 54 -2.39 1.18 -3.39
C PRO A 54 -3.83 1.70 -3.42
N ASN A 55 -4.70 1.00 -4.14
CA ASN A 55 -6.14 1.21 -3.97
C ASN A 55 -6.51 0.68 -2.60
N ALA A 56 -6.80 1.58 -1.66
CA ALA A 56 -7.42 1.20 -0.39
C ALA A 56 -8.81 0.66 -0.71
N LEU A 57 -8.91 -0.67 -0.88
CA LEU A 57 -10.18 -1.38 -0.89
C LEU A 57 -10.70 -1.34 0.54
N PHE A 58 -11.49 -0.31 0.86
CA PHE A 58 -12.33 -0.34 2.05
C PHE A 58 -13.33 -1.48 1.82
N ALA A 59 -13.25 -2.51 2.66
CA ALA A 59 -14.31 -3.50 2.72
C ALA A 59 -15.57 -2.76 3.19
N ASP A 60 -16.55 -2.62 2.31
CA ASP A 60 -17.87 -2.12 2.70
C ASP A 60 -18.43 -3.06 3.76
N THR A 61 -18.62 -2.55 4.97
CA THR A 61 -19.26 -3.29 6.06
C THR A 61 -20.67 -3.64 5.60
N ILE A 62 -21.05 -4.92 5.67
CA ILE A 62 -22.41 -5.35 5.36
C ILE A 62 -23.33 -4.76 6.46
N PRO A 63 -24.25 -3.83 6.15
CA PRO A 63 -25.13 -3.27 7.16
C PRO A 63 -26.03 -4.38 7.70
N VAL A 64 -26.08 -4.53 9.02
CA VAL A 64 -27.04 -5.39 9.71
C VAL A 64 -28.44 -4.95 9.28
N ARG A 65 -29.08 -5.74 8.41
CA ARG A 65 -30.32 -5.32 7.73
C ARG A 65 -31.49 -5.17 8.68
N HIS A 66 -31.51 -5.97 9.74
CA HIS A 66 -32.55 -5.93 10.77
C HIS A 66 -31.86 -5.90 12.13
N THR A 67 -32.07 -4.81 12.87
CA THR A 67 -31.81 -4.78 14.31
C THR A 67 -32.85 -5.64 15.01
N GLU A 68 -32.77 -6.96 14.81
CA GLU A 68 -33.51 -7.92 15.62
C GLU A 68 -32.81 -7.99 16.98
N GLY A 69 -33.50 -7.52 18.01
CA GLY A 69 -32.95 -7.41 19.36
C GLY A 69 -33.92 -6.74 20.29
N LEU A 70 -35.16 -7.22 20.30
CA LEU A 70 -36.13 -6.96 21.35
C LEU A 70 -36.74 -8.29 21.74
N ILE A 71 -35.90 -9.20 22.23
CA ILE A 71 -36.35 -10.49 22.73
C ILE A 71 -36.30 -10.42 24.24
N HIS A 72 -37.41 -10.75 24.89
CA HIS A 72 -37.42 -11.16 26.28
C HIS A 72 -38.05 -12.54 26.34
N GLY A 73 -37.21 -13.56 26.45
CA GLY A 73 -37.59 -14.96 26.44
C GLY A 73 -37.38 -15.63 27.80
N PHE A 74 -38.20 -16.63 28.09
CA PHE A 74 -38.02 -17.53 29.22
C PHE A 74 -37.57 -18.90 28.72
N LEU A 75 -36.58 -19.49 29.38
CA LEU A 75 -35.92 -20.72 28.97
C LEU A 75 -35.99 -21.76 30.08
N VAL A 76 -35.92 -23.04 29.70
CA VAL A 76 -35.74 -24.15 30.64
C VAL A 76 -34.62 -25.04 30.13
N VAL A 77 -33.60 -25.26 30.96
CA VAL A 77 -32.55 -26.25 30.69
C VAL A 77 -33.08 -27.62 31.07
N ARG A 78 -32.95 -28.60 30.18
CA ARG A 78 -33.42 -29.98 30.40
C ARG A 78 -32.32 -30.99 30.15
N THR A 79 -32.38 -32.13 30.86
CA THR A 79 -31.62 -33.33 30.46
C THR A 79 -32.17 -33.90 29.15
N LEU A 80 -31.45 -34.85 28.56
CA LEU A 80 -31.90 -35.55 27.34
C LEU A 80 -33.21 -36.31 27.55
N GLU A 81 -33.46 -36.78 28.78
CA GLU A 81 -34.70 -37.44 29.20
C GLU A 81 -35.83 -36.44 29.52
N GLY A 82 -35.60 -35.14 29.34
CA GLY A 82 -36.59 -34.08 29.50
C GLY A 82 -36.72 -33.51 30.92
N LYS A 83 -35.90 -33.96 31.89
CA LYS A 83 -35.95 -33.45 33.27
C LYS A 83 -35.44 -32.01 33.34
N ALA A 84 -36.24 -31.08 33.87
CA ALA A 84 -35.83 -29.68 34.04
C ALA A 84 -34.73 -29.52 35.11
N LEU A 85 -33.66 -28.82 34.75
CA LEU A 85 -32.47 -28.53 35.57
C LEU A 85 -32.39 -27.07 36.02
N ALA A 86 -32.82 -26.13 35.17
CA ALA A 86 -32.80 -24.69 35.46
C ALA A 86 -33.97 -23.99 34.75
N ASP A 87 -34.48 -22.94 35.39
CA ASP A 87 -35.22 -21.87 34.70
C ASP A 87 -34.25 -20.76 34.29
N GLY A 88 -34.60 -20.02 33.25
CA GLY A 88 -33.80 -18.91 32.80
C GLY A 88 -34.59 -17.86 32.04
N GLN A 89 -33.92 -16.75 31.82
CA GLN A 89 -34.41 -15.65 31.00
C GLN A 89 -33.30 -15.14 30.10
N MET A 90 -33.69 -14.67 28.93
CA MET A 90 -32.79 -14.06 27.96
C MET A 90 -33.40 -12.73 27.52
N THR A 91 -32.62 -11.67 27.66
CA THR A 91 -32.96 -10.35 27.12
C THR A 91 -31.97 -10.01 26.03
N GLN A 92 -32.48 -9.62 24.86
CA GLN A 92 -31.69 -9.13 23.76
C GLN A 92 -32.11 -7.71 23.43
N ASP A 93 -31.12 -6.81 23.41
CA ASP A 93 -31.27 -5.39 23.08
C ASP A 93 -30.40 -5.06 21.86
N ALA A 94 -30.97 -4.40 20.84
CA ALA A 94 -30.22 -3.87 19.70
C ALA A 94 -30.00 -2.36 19.81
N ARG A 95 -28.77 -1.89 19.56
CA ARG A 95 -28.41 -0.47 19.45
C ARG A 95 -27.45 -0.26 18.28
N GLY A 96 -27.89 0.47 17.26
CA GLY A 96 -27.07 0.73 16.07
C GLY A 96 -26.77 -0.57 15.31
N ASP A 97 -25.49 -0.87 15.12
CA ASP A 97 -24.98 -2.09 14.49
C ASP A 97 -24.71 -3.22 15.49
N ARG A 98 -24.96 -2.99 16.79
CA ARG A 98 -24.65 -3.92 17.86
C ARG A 98 -25.89 -4.59 18.45
N VAL A 99 -25.79 -5.88 18.70
CA VAL A 99 -26.78 -6.65 19.47
C VAL A 99 -26.15 -7.15 20.76
N THR A 100 -26.77 -6.85 21.90
CA THR A 100 -26.32 -7.33 23.22
C THR A 100 -27.32 -8.34 23.76
N ASN A 101 -26.83 -9.52 24.13
CA ASN A 101 -27.62 -10.58 24.73
C ASN A 101 -27.21 -10.79 26.19
N HIS A 102 -28.18 -10.78 27.11
CA HIS A 102 -28.02 -11.09 28.52
C HIS A 102 -28.79 -12.37 28.86
N LEU A 103 -28.09 -13.40 29.31
CA LEU A 103 -28.65 -14.71 29.63
C LEU A 103 -28.41 -15.04 31.10
N ILE A 104 -29.46 -15.48 31.81
CA ILE A 104 -29.37 -15.94 33.20
C ILE A 104 -30.09 -17.28 33.33
N PHE A 105 -29.41 -18.26 33.93
CA PHE A 105 -29.99 -19.53 34.38
C PHE A 105 -29.86 -19.67 35.90
N ARG A 106 -30.94 -20.10 36.56
CA ARG A 106 -30.96 -20.48 37.97
C ARG A 106 -31.19 -21.99 38.06
N PHE A 107 -30.16 -22.71 38.46
CA PHE A 107 -30.23 -24.16 38.59
C PHE A 107 -30.89 -24.58 39.89
N LYS A 108 -31.53 -25.74 39.88
CA LYS A 108 -32.22 -26.29 41.06
C LYS A 108 -31.28 -26.63 42.23
N ASP A 109 -29.99 -26.77 41.97
CA ASP A 109 -28.97 -26.93 43.01
C ASP A 109 -28.56 -25.60 43.67
N GLY A 110 -29.14 -24.49 43.22
CA GLY A 110 -28.88 -23.14 43.73
C GLY A 110 -27.77 -22.40 42.99
N SER A 111 -27.07 -23.05 42.05
CA SER A 111 -26.05 -22.38 41.24
C SER A 111 -26.68 -21.46 40.19
N ILE A 112 -25.92 -20.45 39.77
CA ILE A 112 -26.34 -19.46 38.77
C ILE A 112 -25.30 -19.44 37.65
N TYR A 113 -25.79 -19.46 36.41
CA TYR A 113 -24.99 -19.13 35.23
C TYR A 113 -25.50 -17.84 34.64
N GLU A 114 -24.59 -16.92 34.36
CA GLU A 114 -24.89 -15.63 33.75
C GLU A 114 -23.88 -15.37 32.62
N ASP A 115 -24.39 -14.92 31.48
CA ASP A 115 -23.57 -14.59 30.32
C ASP A 115 -24.03 -13.28 29.66
N THR A 116 -23.07 -12.54 29.11
CA THR A 116 -23.33 -11.37 28.26
C THR A 116 -22.54 -11.51 26.98
N THR A 117 -23.24 -11.67 25.86
CA THR A 117 -22.64 -11.79 24.53
C THR A 117 -22.98 -10.56 23.67
N ILE A 118 -21.99 -10.06 22.93
CA ILE A 118 -22.13 -8.90 22.04
C ILE A 118 -21.77 -9.33 20.61
N TYR A 119 -22.65 -9.03 19.67
CA TYR A 119 -22.48 -9.25 18.23
C TYR A 119 -22.39 -7.93 17.48
#